data_AF-A0A6L5GFJ0-F1
#
_entry.id   AF-A0A6L5GFJ0-F1
#
_cell.length_a   1.000
_cell.length_b   1.000
_cell.length_c   1.000
_cell.angle_alpha   90.00
_cell.angle_beta   90.00
_cell.angle_gamma   90.00
#
_symmetry.space_group_name_H-M   'P 1'
#
loop_
_entity.id
_entity.type
_entity.pdbx_description
1 polymer ?
#
loop_
_entity_poly.entity_id
_entity_poly.type
_entity_poly.pdbx_seq_one_letter_code
_entity_poly.pdbx_strand_id
1 'polypeptide(L)'
;MAEHPRRIVMLVQNGVTGDSRVQKEAESAAAAGYEVVLLGASPNGKAEEWALGGAAVRLVPVNRVFDRRRHEMRRGWLRSPLAYPPGPLAAYRHRQARAWRADLDTDRARGRSGLALAPREAAYRLFWGWTG
;
A
#
# COMPACT_ATOMS: atom_id res chain seq x y z
N MET A 1 -1.39 37.74 24.82
CA MET A 1 -1.81 36.82 23.74
C MET A 1 -0.72 35.77 23.64
N ALA A 2 -1.03 34.50 23.94
CA ALA A 2 -0.04 33.43 23.82
C ALA A 2 0.22 33.19 22.31
N GLU A 3 1.38 33.64 21.85
CA GLU A 3 1.87 33.37 20.51
C GLU A 3 1.99 31.85 20.37
N HIS A 4 1.22 31.25 19.47
CA HIS A 4 1.28 29.80 19.27
C HIS A 4 2.63 29.50 18.62
N PRO A 5 3.45 28.59 19.19
CA PRO A 5 4.71 28.22 18.58
C PRO A 5 4.45 27.69 17.18
N ARG A 6 5.18 28.22 16.19
CA ARG A 6 5.03 27.80 14.80
C ARG A 6 5.52 26.37 14.68
N ARG A 7 4.59 25.41 14.59
CA ARG A 7 4.88 23.98 14.58
C ARG A 7 4.70 23.39 13.19
N ILE A 8 5.65 22.55 12.78
CA ILE A 8 5.62 21.80 11.52
C ILE A 8 5.66 20.32 11.85
N VAL A 9 4.74 19.55 11.24
CA VAL A 9 4.77 18.08 11.28
C VAL A 9 5.08 17.58 9.88
N MET A 10 6.23 16.92 9.72
CA MET A 10 6.65 16.32 8.46
C MET A 10 6.33 14.83 8.48
N LEU A 11 5.39 14.38 7.65
CA LEU A 11 4.99 12.97 7.56
C LEU A 11 5.69 12.28 6.38
N VAL A 12 6.40 11.20 6.66
CA VAL A 12 7.15 10.42 5.67
C VAL A 12 6.81 8.94 5.77
N GLN A 13 6.70 8.26 4.61
CA GLN A 13 6.46 6.81 4.56
C GLN A 13 7.74 5.98 4.76
N ASN A 14 8.86 6.65 5.05
CA ASN A 14 10.20 6.11 5.09
C ASN A 14 10.66 6.03 6.56
N GLY A 15 11.75 5.30 6.82
CA GLY A 15 12.38 5.25 8.14
C GLY A 15 13.23 6.49 8.48
N VAL A 16 13.20 7.56 7.66
CA VAL A 16 13.99 8.81 7.79
C VAL A 16 15.51 8.62 7.60
N THR A 17 16.07 7.56 8.17
CA THR A 17 17.46 7.13 7.99
C THR A 17 17.75 6.86 6.52
N GLY A 18 18.71 7.60 5.95
CA GLY A 18 19.11 7.49 4.55
C GLY A 18 18.36 8.39 3.55
N ASP A 19 17.37 9.18 3.98
CA ASP A 19 16.73 10.20 3.13
C ASP A 19 17.25 11.60 3.46
N SER A 20 18.37 11.96 2.83
CA SER A 20 19.06 13.24 3.07
C SER A 20 18.21 14.48 2.75
N ARG A 21 17.19 14.36 1.90
CA ARG A 21 16.31 15.48 1.54
C ARG A 21 15.46 15.89 2.74
N VAL A 22 14.82 14.88 3.35
CA VAL A 22 13.96 15.06 4.52
C VAL A 22 14.75 15.62 5.69
N GLN A 23 15.97 15.13 5.90
CA GLN A 23 16.86 15.61 6.95
C GLN A 23 17.19 17.10 6.78
N LYS A 24 17.60 17.50 5.57
CA LYS A 24 17.93 18.91 5.27
C LYS A 24 16.72 19.84 5.38
N GLU A 25 15.55 19.40 4.93
CA GLU A 25 14.31 20.19 5.06
C GLU A 25 13.93 20.38 6.53
N ALA A 26 14.03 19.33 7.34
CA ALA A 26 13.73 19.38 8.77
C ALA A 26 14.69 20.31 9.52
N GLU A 27 15.98 20.20 9.23
CA GLU A 27 17.02 21.06 9.81
C GLU A 27 16.84 22.52 9.39
N SER A 28 16.52 22.77 8.13
CA SER A 28 16.26 24.13 7.63
C SER A 28 15.02 24.76 8.28
N ALA A 29 13.95 23.99 8.46
CA ALA A 29 12.75 24.44 9.16
C ALA A 29 13.03 24.69 10.65
N ALA A 30 13.79 23.82 11.32
CA ALA A 30 14.20 24.03 12.71
C ALA A 30 15.08 25.27 12.86
N ALA A 31 16.02 25.50 11.93
CA ALA A 31 16.88 26.68 11.89
C ALA A 31 16.09 27.98 11.67
N ALA A 32 14.94 27.91 10.99
CA ALA A 32 14.02 29.03 10.82
C ALA A 32 13.13 29.29 12.05
N GLY A 33 13.35 28.57 13.17
CA GLY A 33 12.66 28.78 14.44
C GLY A 33 11.33 28.04 14.57
N TYR A 34 11.04 27.08 13.67
CA TYR A 34 9.85 26.24 13.79
C TYR A 34 10.11 25.08 14.74
N GLU A 35 9.09 24.68 15.50
CA GLU A 35 9.10 23.41 16.20
C GLU A 35 8.79 22.29 15.21
N VAL A 36 9.80 21.49 14.84
CA VAL A 36 9.67 20.47 13.80
C VAL A 36 9.54 19.08 14.43
N VAL A 37 8.48 18.36 14.07
CA VAL A 37 8.29 16.95 14.39
C VAL A 37 8.24 16.14 13.11
N LEU A 38 9.07 15.11 13.01
CA LEU A 38 9.22 14.29 11.83
C LEU A 38 8.68 12.89 12.11
N LEU A 39 7.58 12.53 11.48
CA LEU A 39 6.89 11.25 11.66
C LEU A 39 7.25 10.31 10.50
N GLY A 40 8.03 9.27 10.80
CA GLY A 40 8.42 8.24 9.85
C GLY A 40 7.74 6.90 10.10
N ALA A 41 7.80 6.00 9.11
CA ALA A 41 7.35 4.62 9.27
C ALA A 41 8.51 3.76 9.76
N SER A 42 8.32 3.09 10.90
CA SER A 42 9.33 2.20 11.47
C SER A 42 9.62 0.99 10.56
N PRO A 43 10.89 0.72 10.21
CA PRO A 43 11.27 -0.42 9.36
C PRO A 43 11.22 -1.75 10.11
N ASN A 44 11.45 -1.75 11.42
CA ASN A 44 11.53 -2.94 12.28
C ASN A 44 10.26 -3.15 13.13
N GLY A 45 9.24 -2.30 12.95
CA GLY A 45 7.99 -2.36 13.71
C GLY A 45 8.13 -1.93 15.17
N LYS A 46 9.25 -1.31 15.56
CA LYS A 46 9.44 -0.71 16.88
C LYS A 46 9.35 0.80 16.80
N ALA A 47 8.74 1.41 17.82
CA ALA A 47 8.77 2.86 17.96
C ALA A 47 10.20 3.30 18.30
N GLU A 48 10.70 4.31 17.61
CA GLU A 48 12.02 4.88 17.85
C GLU A 48 11.91 6.40 17.81
N GLU A 49 12.55 7.08 18.75
CA GLU A 49 12.56 8.54 18.82
C GLU A 49 13.98 9.05 18.99
N TRP A 50 14.34 10.10 18.26
CA TRP A 50 15.62 10.78 18.40
C TRP A 50 15.54 12.23 17.89
N ALA A 51 16.56 13.03 18.17
CA ALA A 51 16.68 14.40 17.67
C ALA A 51 17.61 14.46 16.45
N LEU A 52 17.24 15.25 15.44
CA LEU A 52 18.03 15.49 14.24
C LEU A 52 18.07 16.98 13.94
N GLY A 53 19.21 17.62 14.20
CA GLY A 53 19.48 19.03 13.89
C GLY A 53 18.36 20.00 14.28
N GLY A 54 17.82 19.84 15.49
CA GLY A 54 16.75 20.68 16.04
C GLY A 54 15.32 20.19 15.75
N ALA A 55 15.15 19.15 14.92
CA ALA A 55 13.88 18.48 14.72
C ALA A 55 13.75 17.22 15.60
N ALA A 56 12.55 16.93 16.09
CA ALA A 56 12.24 15.69 16.82
C ALA A 56 11.73 14.64 15.83
N VAL A 57 12.44 13.52 15.70
CA VAL A 57 12.06 12.39 14.85
C VAL A 57 11.35 11.33 15.68
N ARG A 58 10.22 10.84 15.17
CA ARG A 58 9.49 9.70 15.74
C ARG A 58 9.14 8.72 14.63
N LEU A 59 9.68 7.51 14.72
CA LEU A 59 9.26 6.39 13.89
C LEU A 59 8.10 5.67 14.57
N VAL A 60 7.00 5.56 13.85
CA VAL A 60 5.79 4.89 14.34
C VAL A 60 5.70 3.51 13.68
N PRO A 61 5.38 2.43 14.43
CA PRO A 61 5.05 1.15 13.84
C PRO A 61 3.78 1.27 13.00
N VAL A 62 3.90 1.06 11.69
CA VAL A 62 2.77 1.07 10.77
C VAL A 62 2.54 -0.34 10.25
N ASN A 63 1.35 -0.88 10.51
CA ASN A 63 0.96 -2.17 9.95
C ASN A 63 0.78 -2.02 8.44
N ARG A 64 1.70 -2.59 7.65
CA ARG A 64 1.61 -2.57 6.19
C ARG A 64 0.59 -3.61 5.75
N VAL A 65 -0.61 -3.13 5.43
CA VAL A 65 -1.72 -3.99 4.91
C VAL A 65 -1.36 -4.67 3.59
N PHE A 66 -0.39 -4.10 2.85
CA PHE A 66 0.12 -4.66 1.61
C PHE A 66 1.48 -5.32 1.83
N ASP A 67 1.46 -6.65 2.03
CA ASP A 67 2.64 -7.49 2.19
C ASP A 67 3.47 -7.60 0.88
N ARG A 68 2.84 -7.34 -0.27
CA ARG A 68 3.50 -7.43 -1.58
C ARG A 68 3.69 -6.08 -2.25
N ARG A 69 4.89 -5.87 -2.78
CA ARG A 69 5.20 -4.65 -3.53
C ARG A 69 4.48 -4.68 -4.87
N ARG A 70 3.94 -3.54 -5.32
CA ARG A 70 3.18 -3.43 -6.58
C ARG A 70 3.94 -3.97 -7.80
N HIS A 71 5.28 -3.93 -7.80
CA HIS A 71 6.09 -4.49 -8.89
C HIS A 71 6.19 -6.02 -8.86
N GLU A 72 6.07 -6.66 -7.70
CA GLU A 72 5.98 -8.13 -7.56
C GLU A 72 4.64 -8.66 -8.10
N MET A 73 3.63 -7.79 -8.20
CA MET A 73 2.32 -8.11 -8.76
C MET A 73 2.25 -7.92 -10.29
N ARG A 74 3.30 -7.38 -10.94
CA ARG A 74 3.30 -7.14 -12.39
C ARG A 74 3.51 -8.45 -13.14
N ARG A 75 2.63 -8.76 -14.09
CA ARG A 75 2.74 -9.91 -14.98
C ARG A 75 4.01 -9.80 -15.83
N GLY A 76 5.00 -10.64 -15.53
CA GLY A 76 6.23 -10.77 -16.30
C GLY A 76 6.05 -11.46 -17.66
N TRP A 77 4.94 -12.17 -17.92
CA TRP A 77 4.78 -12.96 -19.14
C TRP A 77 4.98 -12.15 -20.45
N LEU A 78 4.49 -10.91 -20.52
CA LEU A 78 4.69 -10.05 -21.70
C LEU A 78 6.14 -9.52 -21.86
N ARG A 79 6.99 -9.62 -20.82
CA ARG A 79 8.38 -9.10 -20.82
C ARG A 79 9.46 -10.17 -20.70
N SER A 80 9.17 -11.26 -20.03
CA SER A 80 10.08 -12.39 -19.81
C SER A 80 9.26 -13.67 -19.74
N PRO A 81 8.84 -14.22 -20.90
CA PRO A 81 8.06 -15.45 -20.96
C PRO A 81 8.81 -16.67 -20.39
N LEU A 82 10.14 -16.61 -20.31
CA LEU A 82 11.01 -17.67 -19.78
C LEU A 82 11.61 -17.37 -18.39
N ALA A 83 11.25 -16.24 -17.77
CA ALA A 83 11.71 -15.95 -16.41
C ALA A 83 10.93 -16.77 -15.36
N TYR A 84 11.42 -16.72 -14.12
CA TYR A 84 10.77 -17.33 -12.96
C TYR A 84 9.27 -17.02 -12.93
N PRO A 85 8.40 -18.03 -12.73
CA PRO A 85 6.97 -17.82 -12.71
C PRO A 85 6.61 -16.77 -11.65
N PRO A 86 5.70 -15.82 -11.96
CA PRO A 86 5.30 -14.80 -11.00
C PRO A 86 4.84 -15.46 -9.70
N GLY A 87 5.33 -14.95 -8.55
CA GLY A 87 5.09 -15.48 -7.20
C GLY A 87 3.61 -15.71 -6.90
N PRO A 88 3.23 -16.44 -5.83
CA PRO A 88 2.03 -17.28 -5.81
C PRO A 88 0.75 -16.47 -6.05
N LEU A 89 0.35 -16.45 -7.33
CA LEU A 89 -0.84 -15.78 -7.84
C LEU A 89 -2.10 -16.61 -7.60
N ALA A 90 -1.96 -17.87 -7.20
CA ALA A 90 -3.08 -18.76 -6.89
C ALA A 90 -4.01 -18.16 -5.82
N ALA A 91 -3.45 -17.67 -4.72
CA ALA A 91 -4.23 -17.03 -3.66
C ALA A 91 -4.94 -15.76 -4.16
N TYR A 92 -4.31 -14.99 -5.04
CA TYR A 92 -4.92 -13.80 -5.65
C TYR A 92 -6.05 -14.18 -6.62
N ARG A 93 -5.84 -15.19 -7.44
CA ARG A 93 -6.82 -15.78 -8.37
C ARG A 93 -8.06 -16.29 -7.66
N HIS A 94 -7.89 -17.02 -6.55
CA HIS A 94 -9.02 -17.47 -5.74
C HIS A 94 -9.83 -16.31 -5.16
N ARG A 95 -9.15 -15.25 -4.68
CA ARG A 95 -9.85 -14.04 -4.20
C ARG A 95 -10.62 -13.35 -5.33
N GLN A 96 -10.03 -13.25 -6.52
CA GLN A 96 -10.69 -12.66 -7.69
C GLN A 96 -11.92 -13.47 -8.11
N ALA A 97 -11.83 -14.80 -8.12
CA ALA A 97 -12.95 -15.65 -8.45
C ALA A 97 -14.08 -15.57 -7.40
N ARG A 98 -13.74 -15.48 -6.11
CA ARG A 98 -14.73 -15.26 -5.05
C ARG A 98 -15.44 -13.92 -5.20
N ALA A 99 -14.71 -12.85 -5.49
CA ALA A 99 -15.29 -11.53 -5.75
C ALA A 99 -16.25 -11.56 -6.96
N TRP A 100 -15.82 -12.20 -8.05
CA TRP A 100 -16.66 -12.33 -9.25
C TRP A 100 -17.95 -13.13 -8.99
N ARG A 101 -17.87 -14.20 -8.18
CA ARG A 101 -19.07 -14.93 -7.75
C ARG A 101 -20.03 -14.03 -6.95
N ALA A 102 -19.51 -13.24 -6.02
CA ALA A 102 -20.32 -12.30 -5.25
C ALA A 102 -21.00 -11.24 -6.13
N ASP A 103 -20.33 -10.75 -7.18
CA ASP A 103 -20.94 -9.83 -8.15
C ASP A 103 -22.09 -10.48 -8.93
N LEU A 104 -21.92 -11.74 -9.36
CA LEU A 104 -22.98 -12.50 -10.04
C LEU A 104 -24.17 -12.74 -9.13
N ASP A 105 -23.92 -13.08 -7.85
CA ASP A 105 -24.97 -13.26 -6.84
C ASP A 105 -25.73 -11.94 -6.60
N THR A 106 -25.00 -10.81 -6.54
CA THR A 106 -25.58 -9.47 -6.42
C THR A 106 -26.44 -9.10 -7.64
N ASP A 107 -25.97 -9.40 -8.86
CA ASP A 107 -26.72 -9.16 -10.08
C ASP A 107 -27.99 -10.03 -10.18
N ARG A 108 -27.95 -11.29 -9.72
CA ARG A 108 -29.16 -12.13 -9.60
C ARG A 108 -30.14 -11.56 -8.60
N ALA A 109 -29.67 -11.10 -7.44
CA ALA A 109 -30.52 -10.47 -6.42
C ALA A 109 -31.19 -9.18 -6.91
N ARG A 110 -30.55 -8.46 -7.84
CA ARG A 110 -31.13 -7.29 -8.53
C ARG A 110 -32.14 -7.63 -9.63
N GLY A 111 -32.42 -8.91 -9.87
CA GLY A 111 -33.40 -9.36 -10.86
C GLY A 111 -32.88 -9.38 -12.30
N ARG A 112 -31.55 -9.39 -12.52
CA ARG A 112 -31.02 -9.62 -13.88
C ARG A 112 -31.39 -11.03 -14.34
N SER A 113 -31.88 -11.13 -15.57
CA SER A 113 -32.25 -12.42 -16.17
C SER A 113 -31.03 -13.32 -16.32
N GLY A 114 -31.22 -14.64 -16.14
CA GLY A 114 -30.15 -15.63 -16.27
C GLY A 114 -29.49 -15.61 -17.65
N LEU A 115 -30.25 -15.29 -18.70
CA LEU A 115 -29.73 -15.11 -20.07
C LEU A 115 -28.74 -13.94 -20.17
N ALA A 116 -28.97 -12.85 -19.44
CA ALA A 116 -28.04 -11.71 -19.40
C ALA A 116 -26.76 -12.00 -18.61
N LEU A 117 -26.79 -12.99 -17.70
CA LEU A 117 -25.65 -13.38 -16.86
C LEU A 117 -24.87 -14.58 -17.40
N ALA A 118 -25.48 -15.39 -18.26
CA ALA A 118 -24.88 -16.57 -18.90
C ALA A 118 -23.46 -16.36 -19.46
N PRO A 119 -23.14 -15.29 -20.21
CA PRO A 119 -21.77 -15.08 -20.70
C PRO A 119 -20.77 -14.80 -19.57
N ARG A 120 -21.20 -14.09 -18.51
CA ARG A 120 -20.35 -13.78 -17.34
C ARG A 120 -20.18 -15.00 -16.43
N GLU A 121 -21.19 -15.85 -16.31
CA GLU A 121 -21.10 -17.13 -15.60
C GLU A 121 -20.18 -18.13 -16.32
N ALA A 122 -20.28 -18.24 -17.65
CA ALA A 122 -19.38 -19.07 -18.45
C ALA A 122 -17.93 -18.60 -18.30
N ALA A 123 -17.70 -17.28 -18.37
CA ALA A 123 -16.38 -16.69 -18.17
C ALA A 123 -15.85 -16.93 -16.73
N TYR A 124 -16.69 -16.84 -15.71
CA TYR A 124 -16.33 -17.22 -14.33
C TYR A 124 -15.94 -18.69 -14.21
N ARG A 125 -16.72 -19.62 -14.81
CA ARG A 125 -16.43 -21.07 -14.75
C ARG A 125 -15.12 -21.43 -15.44
N LEU A 126 -14.86 -20.85 -16.61
CA LEU A 126 -13.58 -20.97 -17.31
C LEU A 126 -12.42 -20.41 -16.48
N PHE A 127 -12.62 -19.23 -15.88
CA PHE A 127 -11.62 -18.62 -15.02
C PHE A 127 -11.33 -19.48 -13.78
N TRP A 128 -12.36 -19.99 -13.10
CA TRP A 128 -12.24 -20.87 -11.94
C TRP A 128 -11.47 -22.16 -12.26
N GLY A 129 -11.75 -22.79 -13.41
CA GLY A 129 -11.00 -23.96 -13.88
C GLY A 129 -9.51 -23.69 -14.13
N TRP A 130 -9.13 -22.44 -14.43
CA TRP A 130 -7.73 -22.00 -14.60
C TRP A 130 -7.07 -21.51 -13.30
N THR A 131 -7.83 -21.42 -12.21
CA THR A 131 -7.31 -21.01 -10.90
C THR A 131 -6.76 -22.16 -10.04
N GLY A 132 -7.05 -23.42 -10.41
CA GLY A 132 -6.38 -24.62 -9.90
C GLY A 132 -5.15 -24.99 -10.73
#